data_AF-C5T783-F1
#
_entry.id   AF-C5T783-F1
#
_cell.length_a   1.000
_cell.length_b   1.000
_cell.length_c   1.000
_cell.angle_alpha   90.00
_cell.angle_beta   90.00
_cell.angle_gamma   90.00
#
_symmetry.space_group_name_H-M   'P 1'
#
loop_
_entity.id
_entity.type
_entity.pdbx_description
1 polymer ?
#
loop_
_entity_poly.entity_id
_entity_poly.type
_entity_poly.pdbx_seq_one_letter_code
_entity_poly.pdbx_strand_id
1 'polypeptide(L)' 'MHQPVAPHRHARLPAQALQDWRAALAALQSLEADGFAAALLPCVPDAFEPLTLVAGLVPFTRHIGLVIGIDPEQTPPYTA' A
#
# COMPACT_ATOMS: atom_id res chain seq x y z
N MET A 1 11.52 21.32 22.37
CA MET A 1 10.61 20.19 22.62
C MET A 1 10.76 19.21 21.47
N HIS A 2 11.60 18.19 21.61
CA HIS A 2 11.69 17.09 20.63
C HIS A 2 10.61 16.07 20.98
N GLN A 3 9.56 15.96 20.16
CA GLN A 3 8.67 14.81 20.22
C GLN A 3 9.48 13.57 19.81
N PRO A 4 9.46 12.49 20.59
CA PRO A 4 10.01 11.22 20.15
C PRO A 4 9.19 10.73 18.95
N VAL A 5 9.83 10.61 17.79
CA VAL A 5 9.23 10.00 16.60
C VAL A 5 8.95 8.55 16.94
N ALA A 6 7.68 8.18 17.07
CA ALA A 6 7.29 6.78 17.18
C ALA A 6 7.90 6.02 15.99
N PRO A 7 8.47 4.81 16.19
CA PRO A 7 9.09 4.07 15.09
C PRO A 7 8.06 3.92 13.97
N HIS A 8 8.38 4.43 12.78
CA HIS A 8 7.50 4.34 11.62
C HIS A 8 7.34 2.86 11.26
N ARG A 9 6.21 2.27 11.68
CA ARG A 9 5.90 0.87 11.39
C ARG A 9 5.37 0.76 9.97
N HIS A 10 5.92 -0.16 9.21
CA HIS A 10 5.44 -0.49 7.88
C HIS A 10 5.08 -1.97 7.82
N ALA A 11 4.05 -2.31 7.06
CA ALA A 11 3.63 -3.69 6.85
C ALA A 11 3.44 -3.97 5.37
N ARG A 12 3.81 -5.18 4.94
CA ARG A 12 3.49 -5.67 3.60
C ARG A 12 2.11 -6.29 3.61
N LEU A 13 1.25 -5.90 2.68
CA LEU A 13 -0.03 -6.57 2.50
C LEU A 13 0.19 -8.01 1.99
N PRO A 14 -0.57 -9.00 2.52
CA PRO A 14 -0.49 -10.37 2.03
C PRO A 14 -0.83 -10.44 0.54
N ALA A 15 -0.04 -11.18 -0.25
CA ALA A 15 -0.27 -11.35 -1.68
C ALA A 15 -1.71 -11.80 -2.01
N GLN A 16 -2.25 -12.73 -1.21
CA GLN A 16 -3.63 -13.22 -1.36
C GLN A 16 -4.68 -12.11 -1.21
N ALA A 17 -4.43 -11.14 -0.32
CA ALA A 17 -5.36 -10.02 -0.11
C ALA A 17 -5.40 -9.08 -1.32
N LEU A 18 -4.34 -9.02 -2.13
CA LEU A 18 -4.26 -8.15 -3.31
C LEU A 18 -4.99 -8.72 -4.54
N GLN A 19 -5.53 -9.93 -4.44
CA GLN A 19 -6.34 -10.56 -5.49
C GLN A 19 -7.84 -10.25 -5.34
N ASP A 20 -8.25 -9.77 -4.16
CA ASP A 20 -9.63 -9.39 -3.86
C ASP A 20 -9.65 -7.99 -3.25
N TRP A 21 -10.40 -7.10 -3.88
CA TRP A 21 -10.49 -5.70 -3.47
C TRP A 21 -10.92 -5.52 -2.00
N ARG A 22 -11.90 -6.30 -1.55
CA ARG A 22 -12.45 -6.21 -0.19
C ARG A 22 -11.45 -6.73 0.82
N ALA A 23 -10.71 -7.78 0.47
CA ALA A 23 -9.63 -8.30 1.30
C ALA A 23 -8.47 -7.30 1.45
N ALA A 24 -8.05 -6.66 0.35
CA ALA A 24 -7.04 -5.61 0.37
C ALA A 24 -7.47 -4.44 1.26
N LEU A 25 -8.72 -3.96 1.09
CA LEU A 25 -9.28 -2.87 1.87
C LEU A 25 -9.35 -3.22 3.37
N ALA A 26 -9.84 -4.42 3.71
CA ALA A 26 -9.93 -4.86 5.10
C ALA A 26 -8.55 -4.96 5.77
N ALA A 27 -7.56 -5.53 5.07
CA ALA A 27 -6.20 -5.61 5.56
C ALA A 27 -5.58 -4.22 5.77
N LEU A 28 -5.81 -3.30 4.83
CA LEU A 28 -5.34 -1.92 4.94
C LEU A 28 -5.97 -1.17 6.13
N GLN A 29 -7.28 -1.30 6.32
CA GLN A 29 -7.99 -0.68 7.44
C GLN A 29 -7.51 -1.23 8.79
N SER A 30 -7.18 -2.52 8.86
CA SER A 30 -6.56 -3.12 10.04
C SER A 30 -5.20 -2.48 10.34
N LEU A 31 -4.35 -2.30 9.32
CA LEU A 31 -3.05 -1.65 9.49
C LEU A 31 -3.18 -0.18 9.90
N GLU A 32 -4.13 0.55 9.35
CA GLU A 32 -4.38 1.94 9.72
C GLU A 32 -4.89 2.05 11.17
N ALA A 33 -5.78 1.15 11.59
CA ALA A 33 -6.26 1.08 12.97
C ALA A 33 -5.13 0.73 13.97
N ASP A 34 -4.19 -0.12 13.56
CA ASP A 34 -3.01 -0.50 14.34
C ASP A 34 -1.89 0.57 14.36
N GLY A 35 -2.13 1.70 13.69
CA GLY A 35 -1.21 2.85 13.68
C GLY A 35 0.03 2.65 12.80
N PHE A 36 -0.05 1.82 11.75
CA PHE A 36 1.04 1.71 10.79
C PHE A 36 1.15 2.97 9.93
N ALA A 37 2.38 3.39 9.69
CA ALA A 37 2.69 4.56 8.87
C ALA A 37 2.56 4.27 7.36
N ALA A 38 2.81 3.04 6.92
CA ALA A 38 2.56 2.66 5.53
C ALA A 38 2.26 1.18 5.33
N ALA A 39 1.51 0.91 4.26
CA ALA A 39 1.29 -0.42 3.70
C ALA A 39 2.06 -0.57 2.37
N LEU A 40 2.86 -1.63 2.26
CA LEU A 40 3.54 -2.01 1.03
C LEU A 40 2.64 -2.95 0.22
N LEU A 41 2.37 -2.57 -1.03
CA LEU A 41 1.59 -3.32 -2.00
C LEU A 41 2.57 -3.97 -3.00
N PRO A 42 2.97 -5.24 -2.77
CA PRO A 42 3.87 -5.93 -3.68
C PRO A 42 3.23 -6.18 -5.04
N CYS A 43 4.01 -6.03 -6.11
CA CYS A 43 3.65 -6.54 -7.43
C CYS A 43 3.81 -8.06 -7.43
N VAL A 44 2.70 -8.79 -7.51
CA VAL A 44 2.69 -10.26 -7.56
C VAL A 44 1.79 -10.73 -8.71
N PRO A 45 2.06 -11.89 -9.32
CA PRO A 45 1.18 -12.47 -10.32
C PRO A 45 -0.25 -12.63 -9.80
N ASP A 46 -1.22 -12.51 -10.70
CA ASP A 46 -2.66 -12.72 -10.44
C ASP A 46 -3.29 -11.79 -9.39
N ALA A 47 -2.61 -10.71 -9.00
CA ALA A 47 -3.17 -9.62 -8.19
C ALA A 47 -3.56 -8.41 -9.05
N PHE A 48 -4.30 -7.47 -8.45
CA PHE A 48 -4.51 -6.17 -9.08
C PHE A 48 -3.19 -5.48 -9.39
N GLU A 49 -3.16 -4.76 -10.51
CA GLU A 49 -2.05 -3.85 -10.81
C GLU A 49 -1.88 -2.85 -9.65
N PRO A 50 -0.67 -2.73 -9.06
CA PRO A 50 -0.48 -1.99 -7.81
C PRO A 50 -0.94 -0.54 -7.84
N LEU A 51 -0.69 0.20 -8.92
CA LEU A 51 -1.09 1.61 -9.04
C LEU A 51 -2.61 1.77 -9.11
N THR A 52 -3.29 0.90 -9.86
CA THR A 52 -4.75 0.82 -9.94
C THR A 52 -5.35 0.52 -8.57
N LEU A 53 -4.76 -0.43 -7.84
CA LEU A 53 -5.20 -0.77 -6.49
C LEU A 53 -5.00 0.40 -5.51
N VAL A 54 -3.87 1.11 -5.59
CA VAL A 54 -3.62 2.34 -4.81
C VAL A 54 -4.69 3.37 -5.11
N ALA A 55 -4.93 3.69 -6.38
CA ALA A 55 -5.91 4.70 -6.79
C ALA A 55 -7.31 4.40 -6.23
N GLY A 56 -7.66 3.12 -6.18
CA GLY A 56 -8.89 2.69 -5.54
C GLY A 56 -8.87 2.82 -4.01
N LEU A 57 -7.81 2.45 -3.33
CA LEU A 57 -7.78 2.38 -1.86
C LEU A 57 -7.69 3.76 -1.21
N VAL A 58 -7.09 4.75 -1.88
CA VAL A 58 -6.86 6.11 -1.35
C VAL A 58 -8.10 6.75 -0.70
N PRO A 59 -9.30 6.75 -1.31
CA PRO A 59 -10.50 7.33 -0.70
C PRO A 59 -10.93 6.72 0.64
N PHE A 60 -10.41 5.53 0.98
CA PHE A 60 -10.75 4.79 2.20
C PHE A 60 -9.64 4.84 3.25
N THR A 61 -8.60 5.64 3.02
CA THR A 61 -7.49 5.87 3.97
C THR A 61 -7.53 7.28 4.52
N ARG A 62 -6.97 7.49 5.72
CA ARG A 62 -6.85 8.81 6.36
C ARG A 62 -5.40 9.26 6.51
N HIS A 63 -4.54 8.37 6.99
CA HIS A 63 -3.18 8.69 7.41
C HIS A 63 -2.13 7.65 7.00
N ILE A 64 -2.55 6.43 6.65
CA ILE A 64 -1.62 5.38 6.22
C ILE A 64 -1.08 5.67 4.80
N GLY A 65 0.25 5.64 4.63
CA GLY A 65 0.89 5.73 3.32
C GLY A 65 0.71 4.44 2.51
N LEU A 66 0.56 4.58 1.19
CA LEU A 66 0.51 3.45 0.26
C LEU A 66 1.79 3.43 -0.58
N VAL A 67 2.52 2.32 -0.54
CA VAL A 67 3.83 2.19 -1.17
C VAL A 67 3.81 1.05 -2.18
N ILE A 68 4.17 1.35 -3.42
CA ILE A 68 4.33 0.37 -4.50
C ILE A 68 5.77 0.36 -5.00
N GLY A 69 6.20 -0.79 -5.52
CA GLY A 69 7.44 -0.89 -6.29
C GLY A 69 7.14 -0.64 -7.77
N ILE A 70 7.94 0.21 -8.41
CA ILE A 70 7.93 0.41 -9.87
C ILE A 70 9.28 -0.02 -10.39
N ASP A 71 9.28 -0.86 -11.43
CA ASP A 71 10.51 -1.23 -12.12
C ASP A 71 10.84 -0.16 -13.19
N PRO A 72 11.92 0.62 -13.01
CA PRO A 72 12.28 1.69 -13.94
C PRO A 72 12.78 1.16 -15.29
N GLU A 73 13.19 -0.10 -15.40
CA GLU A 73 13.59 -0.70 -16.68
C GLU A 73 12.38 -1.05 -17.54
N GLN A 74 11.23 -1.34 -16.90
CA GLN A 74 9.98 -1.68 -17.57
C GLN A 74 9.03 -0.50 -17.72
N THR A 75 9.14 0.51 -16.85
CA THR A 75 8.25 1.67 -16.80
C THR A 75 9.06 2.94 -17.09
N PRO A 76 9.11 3.41 -18.36
CA PRO A 76 9.84 4.62 -18.69
C PRO A 76 9.20 5.85 -18.03
N PRO A 77 9.99 6.86 -17.63
CA PRO A 77 9.44 8.07 -17.06
C PRO A 77 8.59 8.83 -18.09
N TYR A 78 7.48 9.43 -17.64
CA TYR A 78 6.53 10.25 -18.43
C TYR A 78 5.67 9.53 -19.48
N THR A 79 5.82 8.21 -19.67
CA THR A 79 5.00 7.42 -20.60
C THR A 79 4.18 6.31 -19.93
N ALA A 80 4.13 6.31 -18.59
CA ALA A 80 3.18 5.52 -17.81
C ALA A 80 1.84 6.27 -17.69
#